data_AF-A0A7J7JYC0-F1
#
_entry.id   AF-A0A7J7JYC0-F1
#
_cell.length_a   1.000
_cell.length_b   1.000
_cell.length_c   1.000
_cell.angle_alpha   90.00
_cell.angle_beta   90.00
_cell.angle_gamma   90.00
#
_symmetry.space_group_name_H-M   'P 1'
#
loop_
_entity.id
_entity.type
_entity.pdbx_description
1 polymer ?
#
loop_
_entity_poly.entity_id
_entity_poly.type
_entity_poly.pdbx_seq_one_letter_code
_entity_poly.pdbx_strand_id
1 'polypeptide(L)'
;MPKYAQLVMGPAGSGKSTYCSTIQKHCQASRRTAKVFNLDPAAEAFDYDVYGDVRELICVDDVMEDEDLRYGPNGGLIFCMEYFAQNFDWLDEQLDDVDDDYFVFDCPEYTTPVYYHIEYTTSVCYHIEYTTPVYYHIGYTTPVYYHIEYTTPVYYHIEYTTPVYYHIGYTTSICYYIEYTTPVYYHIEYTTPVYYHIEYTTPVYYHIEYTTPVYYHIKYTTPVYYHIEYTTPVYYHIKYTTPVYYHIEYTTPVYYHIEYTTPVYYHTEYTTPVYYHIKYTTPVYYHIEYTTPVYYHIKYTAPVYYHIKYTTPVYYHIEYTTPVYYHIKYTTPVYYHIEYTTPVYYHIEYTTTV
;
A
#
# COMPACT_ATOMS: atom_id res chain seq x y z
N MET A 1 22.08 27.38 4.60
CA MET A 1 22.39 25.95 4.42
C MET A 1 21.07 25.19 4.43
N PRO A 2 20.98 23.93 3.97
CA PRO A 2 19.77 23.14 4.17
C PRO A 2 19.51 22.94 5.67
N LYS A 3 18.31 23.26 6.16
CA LYS A 3 17.85 22.95 7.52
C LYS A 3 17.50 21.46 7.58
N TYR A 4 17.92 20.77 8.63
CA TYR A 4 17.63 19.35 8.86
C TYR A 4 16.76 19.19 10.11
N ALA A 5 15.68 18.44 9.99
CA ALA A 5 14.78 18.13 11.10
C ALA A 5 14.72 16.61 11.33
N GLN A 6 14.71 16.23 12.60
CA GLN A 6 14.49 14.86 13.05
C GLN A 6 13.21 14.82 13.91
N LEU A 7 12.20 14.08 13.45
CA LEU A 7 11.04 13.76 14.29
C LEU A 7 11.31 12.46 15.06
N VAL A 8 11.28 12.53 16.39
CA VAL A 8 11.50 11.40 17.29
C VAL A 8 10.14 10.84 17.71
N MET A 9 9.75 9.74 17.08
CA MET A 9 8.46 9.08 17.30
C MET A 9 8.67 7.64 17.78
N GLY A 10 7.69 7.11 18.51
CA GLY A 10 7.74 5.78 19.11
C GLY A 10 6.70 5.61 20.20
N PRO A 11 6.32 4.37 20.56
CA PRO A 11 5.30 4.10 21.56
C PRO A 11 5.69 4.65 22.95
N ALA A 12 4.71 4.74 23.84
CA ALA A 12 4.95 5.08 25.24
C ALA A 12 6.07 4.22 25.84
N GLY A 13 7.02 4.86 26.53
CA GLY A 13 8.15 4.17 27.14
C GLY A 13 9.26 3.67 26.19
N SER A 14 9.20 3.95 24.87
CA SER A 14 10.28 3.56 23.93
C SER A 14 11.60 4.34 24.10
N GLY A 15 11.62 5.34 24.99
CA GLY A 15 12.80 6.15 25.29
C GLY A 15 13.00 7.37 24.37
N LYS A 16 11.94 7.92 23.78
CA LYS A 16 11.99 9.12 22.89
C LYS A 16 12.70 10.31 23.56
N SER A 17 12.22 10.74 24.72
CA SER A 17 12.80 11.85 25.48
C SER A 17 14.25 11.55 25.91
N THR A 18 14.56 10.30 26.25
CA THR A 18 15.93 9.85 26.53
C THR A 18 16.83 9.94 25.29
N TYR A 19 16.30 9.62 24.11
CA TYR A 19 17.00 9.79 22.83
C TYR A 19 17.26 11.27 22.55
N CYS A 20 16.26 12.14 22.69
CA CYS A 20 16.38 13.60 22.55
C CYS A 20 17.47 14.18 23.47
N SER A 21 17.48 13.77 24.74
CA SER A 21 18.52 14.09 25.71
C SER A 21 19.91 13.65 25.28
N THR A 22 20.02 12.41 24.79
CA THR A 22 21.29 11.81 24.38
C THR A 22 21.85 12.46 23.12
N ILE A 23 21.00 12.72 22.11
CA ILE A 23 21.44 13.34 20.85
C ILE A 23 21.84 14.80 21.06
N GLN A 24 21.13 15.54 21.91
CA GLN A 24 21.51 16.91 22.27
C GLN A 24 22.88 16.95 22.96
N LYS A 25 23.11 16.09 23.96
CA LYS A 25 24.41 15.95 24.64
C LYS A 25 25.53 15.52 23.67
N HIS A 26 25.24 14.60 22.76
CA HIS A 26 26.20 14.13 21.75
C HIS A 26 26.60 15.25 20.77
N CYS A 27 25.64 16.04 20.29
CA CYS A 27 25.90 17.19 19.43
C CYS A 27 26.75 18.23 20.16
N GLN A 28 26.40 18.58 21.41
CA GLN A 28 27.19 19.50 22.24
C GLN A 28 28.64 19.03 22.41
N ALA A 29 28.85 17.74 22.73
CA ALA A 29 30.18 17.16 22.85
C ALA A 29 30.97 17.20 21.53
N SER A 30 30.27 17.13 20.39
CA SER A 30 30.83 17.21 19.04
C SER A 30 30.96 18.64 18.51
N ARG A 31 30.70 19.66 19.34
CA ARG A 31 30.68 21.09 18.97
C ARG A 31 29.67 21.42 17.85
N ARG A 32 28.53 20.72 17.85
CA ARG A 32 27.36 20.99 17.00
C ARG A 32 26.19 21.40 17.88
N THR A 33 25.32 22.26 17.36
CA THR A 33 24.08 22.63 18.04
C THR A 33 22.95 21.73 17.54
N ALA A 34 22.14 21.22 18.46
CA ALA A 34 20.88 20.54 18.17
C ALA A 34 19.79 21.20 19.00
N LYS A 35 18.79 21.78 18.35
CA LYS A 35 17.65 22.42 19.02
C LYS A 35 16.55 21.39 19.20
N VAL A 36 16.21 21.08 20.45
CA VAL A 36 15.17 20.10 20.76
C VAL A 36 13.85 20.84 21.02
N PHE A 37 12.81 20.49 20.29
CA PHE A 37 11.46 21.00 20.45
C PHE A 37 10.61 19.92 21.10
N ASN A 38 9.86 20.27 22.13
CA ASN A 38 8.82 19.40 22.68
C ASN A 38 7.52 19.61 21.90
N LEU A 39 7.03 18.55 21.26
CA LEU A 39 5.70 18.51 20.65
C LEU A 39 4.73 17.61 21.42
N ASP A 40 5.11 17.10 22.59
CA ASP A 40 4.21 16.33 23.45
C ASP A 40 3.49 17.27 24.46
N PRO A 41 2.18 17.55 24.26
CA PRO A 41 1.42 18.41 25.16
C PRO A 41 1.07 17.72 26.48
N ALA A 42 1.36 16.43 26.62
CA ALA A 42 1.23 15.65 27.86
C ALA A 42 2.57 15.42 28.58
N ALA A 43 3.68 16.00 28.10
CA ALA A 43 4.98 15.84 28.75
C ALA A 43 4.98 16.43 30.17
N GLU A 44 5.46 15.66 31.15
CA GLU A 44 5.55 16.11 32.55
C GLU A 44 6.89 16.80 32.87
N ALA A 45 8.01 16.21 32.43
CA ALA A 45 9.35 16.69 32.77
C ALA A 45 10.38 16.36 31.68
N PHE A 46 11.41 17.20 31.56
CA PHE A 46 12.52 17.02 30.62
C PHE A 46 13.86 16.93 31.35
N ASP A 47 14.76 16.09 30.83
CA ASP A 47 16.16 15.98 31.27
C ASP A 47 17.15 16.61 30.28
N TYR A 48 16.64 17.48 29.41
CA TYR A 48 17.33 18.15 28.32
C TYR A 48 16.80 19.60 28.14
N ASP A 49 17.54 20.42 27.37
CA ASP A 49 17.18 21.82 27.14
C ASP A 49 16.15 21.91 26.00
N VAL A 50 14.94 22.35 26.34
CA VAL A 50 13.83 22.51 25.38
C VAL A 50 13.90 23.91 24.78
N TYR A 51 14.01 23.99 23.46
CA TYR A 51 14.07 25.25 22.73
C TYR A 51 12.68 25.85 22.47
N GLY A 52 11.72 25.01 22.07
CA GLY A 52 10.32 25.38 21.91
C GLY A 52 9.43 24.29 22.49
N ASP A 53 8.42 24.67 23.25
CA ASP A 53 7.55 23.75 23.98
C ASP A 53 6.09 23.97 23.58
N VAL A 54 5.46 22.96 22.95
CA VAL A 54 4.06 23.04 22.52
C VAL A 54 3.10 23.32 23.68
N ARG A 55 3.50 23.02 24.92
CA ARG A 55 2.71 23.32 26.12
C ARG A 55 2.52 24.82 26.35
N GLU A 56 3.35 25.67 25.73
CA GLU A 56 3.14 27.13 25.71
C GLU A 56 1.97 27.55 24.80
N LEU A 57 1.64 26.72 23.80
CA LEU A 57 0.48 26.90 22.93
C LEU A 57 -0.76 26.20 23.49
N ILE A 58 -0.63 24.92 23.86
CA ILE A 58 -1.71 24.10 24.42
C ILE A 58 -1.17 22.90 25.21
N CYS A 59 -1.71 22.65 26.41
CA CYS A 59 -1.38 21.47 27.20
C CYS A 59 -2.62 20.59 27.48
N VAL A 60 -2.39 19.28 27.67
CA VAL A 60 -3.49 18.32 27.86
C VAL A 60 -4.26 18.55 29.17
N ASP A 61 -3.56 18.99 30.22
CA ASP A 61 -4.18 19.25 31.52
C ASP A 61 -5.24 20.37 31.41
N ASP A 62 -4.92 21.48 30.74
CA ASP A 62 -5.85 22.59 30.52
C ASP A 62 -7.12 22.15 29.75
N VAL A 63 -6.94 21.30 28.73
CA VAL A 63 -8.04 20.79 27.90
C VAL A 63 -8.92 19.80 28.66
N MET A 64 -8.34 19.02 29.56
CA MET A 64 -9.06 18.07 30.40
C MET A 64 -9.81 18.75 31.55
N GLU A 65 -9.30 19.87 32.06
CA GLU A 65 -9.94 20.67 33.11
C GLU A 65 -11.10 21.55 32.58
N ASP A 66 -11.20 21.75 31.26
CA ASP A 66 -12.26 22.52 30.63
C ASP A 66 -13.64 21.82 30.77
N GLU A 67 -14.55 22.48 31.51
CA GLU A 67 -15.89 21.96 31.84
C GLU A 67 -16.81 21.81 30.60
N ASP A 68 -16.53 22.55 29.52
CA ASP A 68 -17.29 22.53 28.27
C ASP A 68 -16.82 21.42 27.32
N LEU A 69 -15.53 21.07 27.34
CA LEU A 69 -14.92 20.08 26.42
C LEU A 69 -15.08 18.63 26.89
N ARG A 70 -15.07 18.36 28.20
CA ARG A 70 -15.31 17.03 28.82
C ARG A 70 -14.51 15.88 28.18
N TYR A 71 -13.28 16.13 27.75
CA TYR A 71 -12.43 15.09 27.16
C TYR A 71 -11.76 14.23 28.24
N GLY A 72 -11.59 12.93 27.95
CA GLY A 72 -10.65 12.07 28.69
C GLY A 72 -9.21 12.23 28.17
N PRO A 73 -8.19 11.61 28.80
CA PRO A 73 -6.77 11.81 28.47
C PRO A 73 -6.42 11.68 26.98
N ASN A 74 -6.92 10.63 26.32
CA ASN A 74 -6.68 10.42 24.89
C ASN A 74 -7.45 11.42 24.01
N GLY A 75 -8.66 11.83 24.42
CA GLY A 75 -9.45 12.83 23.70
C GLY A 75 -8.84 14.22 23.81
N GLY A 76 -8.31 14.56 24.99
CA GLY A 76 -7.59 15.81 25.24
C GLY A 76 -6.31 15.88 24.41
N LEU A 77 -5.54 14.79 24.35
CA LEU A 77 -4.34 14.70 23.50
C LEU A 77 -4.66 14.92 22.01
N ILE A 78 -5.70 14.27 21.48
CA ILE A 78 -6.12 14.46 20.08
C ILE A 78 -6.50 15.93 19.84
N PHE A 79 -7.29 16.53 20.74
CA PHE A 79 -7.69 17.92 20.65
C PHE A 79 -6.48 18.86 20.66
N CYS A 80 -5.50 18.64 21.54
CA CYS A 80 -4.26 19.41 21.57
C CYS A 80 -3.52 19.36 20.24
N MET A 81 -3.43 18.18 19.63
CA MET A 81 -2.76 18.02 18.33
C MET A 81 -3.55 18.67 17.18
N GLU A 82 -4.89 18.63 17.21
CA GLU A 82 -5.73 19.35 16.24
C GLU A 82 -5.57 20.86 16.38
N TYR A 83 -5.54 21.38 17.61
CA TYR A 83 -5.32 22.79 17.88
C TYR A 83 -3.93 23.25 17.43
N PHE A 84 -2.89 22.45 17.72
CA PHE A 84 -1.53 22.71 17.24
C PHE A 84 -1.48 22.74 15.70
N ALA A 85 -2.13 21.80 15.01
CA ALA A 85 -2.18 21.79 13.55
C ALA A 85 -2.91 23.00 12.95
N GLN A 86 -3.92 23.54 13.63
CA GLN A 86 -4.62 24.76 13.21
C GLN A 86 -3.81 26.04 13.46
N ASN A 87 -2.83 25.99 14.36
CA ASN A 87 -1.97 27.11 14.74
C ASN A 87 -0.50 26.81 14.41
N PHE A 88 -0.26 26.13 13.28
CA PHE A 88 1.09 25.73 12.87
C PHE A 88 2.04 26.91 12.66
N ASP A 89 1.50 28.10 12.37
CA ASP A 89 2.23 29.37 12.31
C ASP A 89 3.06 29.63 13.59
N TRP A 90 2.61 29.15 14.76
CA TRP A 90 3.39 29.22 16.00
C TRP A 90 4.74 28.51 15.84
N LEU A 91 4.76 27.33 15.23
CA LEU A 91 6.01 26.60 15.03
C LEU A 91 6.90 27.29 13.99
N ASP A 92 6.30 27.83 12.93
CA ASP A 92 7.04 28.59 11.92
C ASP A 92 7.75 29.80 12.54
N GLU A 93 7.08 30.55 13.43
CA GLU A 93 7.69 31.64 14.18
C GLU A 93 8.88 31.16 15.05
N GLN A 94 8.75 30.02 15.73
CA GLN A 94 9.85 29.46 16.52
C GLN A 94 11.04 28.99 15.66
N LEU A 95 10.80 28.61 14.39
CA LEU A 95 11.82 28.12 13.45
C LEU A 95 12.48 29.23 12.61
N ASP A 96 11.80 30.35 12.42
CA ASP A 96 12.31 31.52 11.67
C ASP A 96 13.39 32.28 12.46
N ASP A 97 13.35 32.24 13.79
CA ASP A 97 14.32 32.91 14.67
C ASP A 97 15.66 32.18 14.82
N VAL A 98 15.91 31.11 14.04
CA VAL A 98 17.06 30.22 14.25
C VAL A 98 17.92 30.02 12.99
N ASP A 99 19.19 30.42 13.11
CA ASP A 99 20.26 30.18 12.11
C ASP A 99 20.88 28.76 12.21
N ASP A 100 20.41 27.92 13.14
CA ASP A 100 20.93 26.56 13.36
C ASP A 100 20.41 25.56 12.31
N ASP A 101 21.22 24.54 12.01
CA ASP A 101 20.96 23.60 10.92
C ASP A 101 20.28 22.28 11.37
N TYR A 102 20.16 22.00 12.68
CA TYR A 102 19.64 20.70 13.18
C TYR A 102 18.59 20.84 14.28
N PHE A 103 17.37 20.43 13.94
CA PHE A 103 16.19 20.44 14.79
C PHE A 103 15.80 19.01 15.16
N VAL A 104 15.44 18.77 16.41
CA VAL A 104 14.95 17.48 16.92
C VAL A 104 13.60 17.73 17.58
N PHE A 105 12.57 17.00 17.17
CA PHE A 105 11.22 17.14 17.72
C PHE A 105 10.88 15.90 18.54
N ASP A 106 10.65 16.07 19.85
CA ASP A 106 10.14 15.02 20.73
C ASP A 106 8.62 14.94 20.57
N CYS A 107 8.12 13.88 19.96
CA CYS A 107 6.69 13.73 19.62
C CYS A 107 5.91 12.98 20.70
N PRO A 108 4.58 13.22 20.83
CA PRO A 108 3.75 12.57 21.83
C PRO A 108 3.71 11.05 21.72
N GLU A 109 3.51 10.38 22.86
CA GLU A 109 3.58 8.92 23.02
C GLU A 109 2.60 8.11 22.16
N TYR A 110 1.50 8.71 21.71
CA TYR A 110 0.40 8.04 20.99
C TYR A 110 0.27 8.45 19.52
N THR A 111 1.31 9.06 18.94
CA THR A 111 1.19 9.57 17.58
C THR A 111 1.31 8.47 16.54
N THR A 112 0.15 8.06 15.99
CA THR A 112 0.08 7.70 14.58
C THR A 112 0.69 8.85 13.79
N PRO A 113 1.78 8.67 13.05
CA PRO A 113 2.40 9.77 12.33
C PRO A 113 1.41 10.35 11.33
N VAL A 114 1.00 11.61 11.49
CA VAL A 114 0.13 12.30 10.51
C VAL A 114 0.96 13.32 9.76
N TYR A 115 1.10 13.11 8.45
CA TYR A 115 1.78 14.02 7.52
C TYR A 115 0.71 14.81 6.77
N TYR A 116 0.64 16.12 7.01
CA TYR A 116 -0.43 16.99 6.50
C TYR A 116 0.15 18.15 5.70
N HIS A 117 -0.34 18.36 4.47
CA HIS A 117 -0.05 19.54 3.65
C HIS A 117 1.44 19.76 3.36
N ILE A 118 2.12 18.69 2.94
CA ILE A 118 3.56 18.67 2.65
C ILE A 118 3.79 18.56 1.13
N GLU A 119 4.67 19.38 0.58
CA GLU A 119 5.04 19.28 -0.85
C GLU A 119 5.85 18.00 -1.14
N TYR A 120 6.84 17.70 -0.29
CA TYR A 120 7.72 16.54 -0.40
C TYR A 120 8.01 15.91 0.97
N THR A 121 7.83 14.60 1.13
CA THR A 121 8.24 13.88 2.34
C THR A 121 8.83 12.50 2.07
N THR A 122 9.82 12.13 2.89
CA THR A 122 10.35 10.77 2.97
C THR A 122 10.40 10.40 4.44
N SER A 123 9.59 9.41 4.84
CA SER A 123 9.62 8.85 6.19
C SER A 123 10.29 7.48 6.16
N VAL A 124 11.06 7.17 7.21
CA VAL A 124 11.69 5.85 7.37
C VAL A 124 11.32 5.32 8.74
N CYS A 125 10.60 4.20 8.76
CA CYS A 125 10.19 3.48 9.97
C CYS A 125 11.03 2.21 10.10
N TYR A 126 11.71 2.03 11.23
CA TYR A 126 12.64 0.92 11.47
C TYR A 126 12.40 0.32 12.85
N HIS A 127 12.29 -1.01 12.95
CA HIS A 127 12.18 -1.77 14.21
C HIS A 127 11.00 -1.29 15.06
N ILE A 128 9.79 -1.42 14.49
CA ILE A 128 8.55 -1.02 15.14
C ILE A 128 7.65 -2.24 15.28
N GLU A 129 7.01 -2.43 16.42
CA GLU A 129 6.03 -3.52 16.58
C GLU A 129 4.73 -3.18 15.80
N TYR A 130 4.20 -1.97 15.99
CA TYR A 130 2.98 -1.48 15.33
C TYR A 130 3.12 -0.04 14.82
N THR A 131 2.70 0.24 13.58
CA THR A 131 2.61 1.64 13.08
C THR A 131 1.49 1.85 12.07
N THR A 132 0.78 2.98 12.18
CA THR A 132 -0.35 3.32 11.31
C THR A 132 -0.25 4.79 10.83
N PRO A 133 0.75 5.12 10.00
CA PRO A 133 0.95 6.50 9.55
C PRO A 133 -0.13 6.93 8.56
N VAL A 134 -0.51 8.20 8.62
CA VAL A 134 -1.51 8.83 7.76
C VAL A 134 -0.83 9.94 6.95
N TYR A 135 -1.01 9.91 5.64
CA TYR A 135 -0.49 10.90 4.70
C TYR A 135 -1.69 11.59 4.04
N TYR A 136 -1.82 12.90 4.24
CA TYR A 136 -2.97 13.69 3.81
C TYR A 136 -2.52 14.94 3.06
N HIS A 137 -3.03 15.15 1.85
CA HIS A 137 -2.68 16.30 1.00
C HIS A 137 -1.16 16.44 0.83
N ILE A 138 -0.58 15.53 0.07
CA ILE A 138 0.86 15.52 -0.19
C ILE A 138 1.12 15.54 -1.69
N GLY A 139 2.06 16.36 -2.14
CA GLY A 139 2.53 16.30 -3.53
C GLY A 139 3.23 14.97 -3.79
N TYR A 140 4.37 14.75 -3.11
CA TYR A 140 5.21 13.58 -3.31
C TYR A 140 5.60 12.93 -1.97
N THR A 141 5.42 11.61 -1.85
CA THR A 141 5.86 10.85 -0.67
C THR A 141 6.49 9.49 -1.00
N THR A 142 7.57 9.14 -0.31
CA THR A 142 8.29 7.87 -0.51
C THR A 142 8.60 7.17 0.83
N PRO A 143 7.58 6.71 1.58
CA PRO A 143 7.80 6.17 2.91
C PRO A 143 8.40 4.76 2.85
N VAL A 144 9.34 4.47 3.74
CA VAL A 144 10.05 3.19 3.82
C VAL A 144 9.79 2.54 5.17
N TYR A 145 9.30 1.31 5.16
CA TYR A 145 9.01 0.50 6.33
C TYR A 145 9.94 -0.71 6.36
N TYR A 146 10.66 -0.89 7.47
CA TYR A 146 11.66 -1.94 7.60
C TYR A 146 11.57 -2.62 8.97
N HIS A 147 11.42 -3.96 8.98
CA HIS A 147 11.33 -4.77 10.20
C HIS A 147 10.19 -4.30 11.09
N ILE A 148 8.96 -4.56 10.65
CA ILE A 148 7.75 -4.19 11.37
C ILE A 148 6.84 -5.41 11.51
N GLU A 149 6.28 -5.65 12.69
CA GLU A 149 5.35 -6.77 12.87
C GLU A 149 4.00 -6.47 12.21
N TYR A 150 3.43 -5.28 12.48
CA TYR A 150 2.16 -4.83 11.88
C TYR A 150 2.21 -3.37 11.40
N THR A 151 1.76 -3.11 10.17
CA THR A 151 1.59 -1.73 9.70
C THR A 151 0.36 -1.49 8.82
N THR A 152 -0.36 -0.40 9.08
CA THR A 152 -1.52 0.02 8.29
C THR A 152 -1.42 1.47 7.84
N PRO A 153 -0.56 1.79 6.85
CA PRO A 153 -0.40 3.15 6.36
C PRO A 153 -1.60 3.58 5.52
N VAL A 154 -2.04 4.82 5.70
CA VAL A 154 -3.18 5.43 5.00
C VAL A 154 -2.72 6.63 4.19
N TYR A 155 -3.09 6.66 2.91
CA TYR A 155 -2.74 7.72 1.95
C TYR A 155 -4.02 8.34 1.41
N TYR A 156 -4.15 9.67 1.48
CA TYR A 156 -5.33 10.41 1.07
C TYR A 156 -4.96 11.71 0.36
N HIS A 157 -5.48 11.93 -0.86
CA HIS A 157 -5.14 13.07 -1.73
C HIS A 157 -3.63 13.23 -1.91
N ILE A 158 -3.07 12.37 -2.76
CA ILE A 158 -1.63 12.40 -3.06
C ILE A 158 -1.42 12.47 -4.57
N GLU A 159 -0.52 13.33 -5.05
CA GLU A 159 -0.17 13.33 -6.48
C GLU A 159 0.68 12.08 -6.79
N TYR A 160 1.78 11.87 -6.07
CA TYR A 160 2.71 10.76 -6.29
C TYR A 160 3.14 10.07 -4.98
N THR A 161 3.03 8.75 -4.92
CA THR A 161 3.57 7.97 -3.78
C THR A 161 4.27 6.67 -4.18
N THR A 162 5.40 6.37 -3.54
CA THR A 162 6.13 5.11 -3.76
C THR A 162 6.51 4.46 -2.42
N PRO A 163 5.54 3.88 -1.70
CA PRO A 163 5.82 3.27 -0.41
C PRO A 163 6.60 1.96 -0.57
N VAL A 164 7.60 1.73 0.27
CA VAL A 164 8.45 0.53 0.23
C VAL A 164 8.40 -0.21 1.55
N TYR A 165 8.15 -1.52 1.51
CA TYR A 165 8.00 -2.39 2.67
C TYR A 165 9.03 -3.52 2.62
N TYR A 166 9.79 -3.70 3.70
CA TYR A 166 10.80 -4.74 3.85
C TYR A 166 10.61 -5.50 5.16
N HIS A 167 10.52 -6.83 5.09
CA HIS A 167 10.45 -7.69 6.27
C HIS A 167 9.31 -7.27 7.21
N ILE A 168 8.09 -7.49 6.75
CA ILE A 168 6.89 -7.16 7.51
C ILE A 168 6.10 -8.44 7.80
N GLY A 169 5.60 -8.61 9.02
CA GLY A 169 4.65 -9.69 9.32
C GLY A 169 3.34 -9.45 8.56
N TYR A 170 2.64 -8.38 8.94
CA TYR A 170 1.32 -8.04 8.40
C TYR A 170 1.25 -6.59 7.93
N THR A 171 0.74 -6.35 6.71
CA THR A 171 0.47 -4.98 6.25
C THR A 171 -0.80 -4.79 5.45
N THR A 172 -1.54 -3.72 5.80
CA THR A 172 -2.75 -3.27 5.11
C THR A 172 -2.58 -1.80 4.75
N SER A 173 -2.05 -1.49 3.57
CA SER A 173 -1.97 -0.10 3.09
C SER A 173 -3.27 0.33 2.42
N ILE A 174 -3.80 1.50 2.78
CA ILE A 174 -5.05 2.01 2.23
C ILE A 174 -4.79 3.31 1.47
N CYS A 175 -5.16 3.37 0.20
CA CYS A 175 -4.93 4.51 -0.69
C CYS A 175 -6.25 5.09 -1.22
N TYR A 176 -6.45 6.39 -1.09
CA TYR A 176 -7.59 7.13 -1.61
C TYR A 176 -7.14 8.33 -2.43
N TYR A 177 -7.74 8.52 -3.61
CA TYR A 177 -7.56 9.71 -4.44
C TYR A 177 -6.07 9.99 -4.72
N ILE A 178 -5.45 9.14 -5.52
CA ILE A 178 -4.03 9.27 -5.87
C ILE A 178 -3.88 9.34 -7.40
N GLU A 179 -3.05 10.24 -7.91
CA GLU A 179 -2.76 10.26 -9.34
C GLU A 179 -1.84 9.08 -9.72
N TYR A 180 -0.71 8.92 -9.04
CA TYR A 180 0.27 7.88 -9.30
C TYR A 180 0.76 7.17 -8.02
N THR A 181 0.70 5.84 -7.98
CA THR A 181 1.28 5.06 -6.88
C THR A 181 2.02 3.80 -7.32
N THR A 182 3.25 3.60 -6.82
CA THR A 182 4.05 2.39 -7.09
C THR A 182 4.58 1.75 -5.80
N PRO A 183 3.72 1.05 -5.04
CA PRO A 183 4.12 0.35 -3.83
C PRO A 183 5.06 -0.82 -4.11
N VAL A 184 6.05 -1.05 -3.25
CA VAL A 184 6.97 -2.19 -3.39
C VAL A 184 7.04 -2.96 -2.08
N TYR A 185 6.76 -4.26 -2.14
CA TYR A 185 6.73 -5.17 -0.99
C TYR A 185 7.81 -6.24 -1.12
N TYR A 186 8.65 -6.39 -0.11
CA TYR A 186 9.71 -7.39 -0.03
C TYR A 186 9.59 -8.20 1.26
N HIS A 187 9.54 -9.52 1.15
CA HIS A 187 9.55 -10.44 2.29
C HIS A 187 8.44 -10.12 3.29
N ILE A 188 7.20 -10.43 2.91
CA ILE A 188 6.01 -10.18 3.73
C ILE A 188 5.27 -11.49 3.98
N GLU A 189 4.83 -11.75 5.21
CA GLU A 189 3.99 -12.93 5.47
C GLU A 189 2.58 -12.69 4.91
N TYR A 190 1.94 -11.58 5.30
CA TYR A 190 0.58 -11.24 4.87
C TYR A 190 0.43 -9.78 4.42
N THR A 191 -0.16 -9.55 3.24
CA THR A 191 -0.46 -8.19 2.78
C THR A 191 -1.78 -8.01 2.03
N THR A 192 -2.56 -6.99 2.40
CA THR A 192 -3.90 -6.72 1.87
C THR A 192 -4.10 -5.26 1.47
N PRO A 193 -3.34 -4.73 0.50
CA PRO A 193 -3.43 -3.31 0.15
C PRO A 193 -4.72 -2.99 -0.61
N VAL A 194 -5.33 -1.84 -0.29
CA VAL A 194 -6.61 -1.41 -0.85
C VAL A 194 -6.46 -0.05 -1.53
N TYR A 195 -6.91 0.04 -2.78
CA TYR A 195 -6.78 1.22 -3.63
C TYR A 195 -8.15 1.72 -4.08
N TYR A 196 -8.46 2.98 -3.81
CA TYR A 196 -9.68 3.66 -4.21
C TYR A 196 -9.37 4.90 -5.04
N HIS A 197 -10.00 5.01 -6.21
CA HIS A 197 -9.92 6.20 -7.06
C HIS A 197 -8.47 6.59 -7.39
N ILE A 198 -7.79 5.73 -8.15
CA ILE A 198 -6.40 5.95 -8.55
C ILE A 198 -6.32 6.10 -10.07
N GLU A 199 -5.53 7.05 -10.57
CA GLU A 199 -5.33 7.18 -12.01
C GLU A 199 -4.37 6.09 -12.52
N TYR A 200 -3.19 5.95 -11.92
CA TYR A 200 -2.18 4.97 -12.28
C TYR A 200 -1.61 4.26 -11.06
N THR A 201 -1.58 2.91 -11.08
CA THR A 201 -0.93 2.13 -10.01
C THR A 201 -0.15 0.92 -10.51
N THR A 202 1.06 0.73 -9.98
CA THR A 202 1.92 -0.42 -10.35
C THR A 202 2.57 -1.04 -9.10
N PRO A 203 1.81 -1.76 -8.25
CA PRO A 203 2.39 -2.37 -7.06
C PRO A 203 3.21 -3.61 -7.43
N VAL A 204 4.32 -3.80 -6.72
CA VAL A 204 5.28 -4.87 -6.97
C VAL A 204 5.49 -5.71 -5.71
N TYR A 205 5.32 -7.02 -5.82
CA TYR A 205 5.36 -7.97 -4.71
C TYR A 205 6.49 -8.99 -4.90
N TYR A 206 7.44 -9.00 -3.97
CA TYR A 206 8.57 -9.93 -3.91
C TYR A 206 8.51 -10.78 -2.64
N HIS A 207 8.53 -12.10 -2.81
CA HIS A 207 8.57 -13.07 -1.70
C HIS A 207 7.47 -12.83 -0.66
N ILE A 208 6.23 -13.23 -1.00
CA ILE A 208 5.07 -13.07 -0.12
C ILE A 208 4.42 -14.43 0.12
N GLU A 209 4.04 -14.74 1.36
CA GLU A 209 3.26 -15.97 1.60
C GLU A 209 1.81 -15.76 1.14
N TYR A 210 1.13 -14.72 1.63
CA TYR A 210 -0.26 -14.44 1.30
C TYR A 210 -0.49 -12.98 0.89
N THR A 211 -1.15 -12.75 -0.26
CA THR A 211 -1.55 -11.39 -0.66
C THR A 211 -2.92 -11.29 -1.34
N THR A 212 -3.72 -10.33 -0.88
CA THR A 212 -5.08 -10.08 -1.41
C THR A 212 -5.30 -8.59 -1.71
N PRO A 213 -4.66 -8.03 -2.76
CA PRO A 213 -4.81 -6.61 -3.06
C PRO A 213 -6.16 -6.33 -3.72
N VAL A 214 -6.77 -5.21 -3.35
CA VAL A 214 -8.12 -4.83 -3.81
C VAL A 214 -8.10 -3.47 -4.49
N TYR A 215 -8.64 -3.40 -5.70
CA TYR A 215 -8.63 -2.22 -6.56
C TYR A 215 -10.05 -1.76 -6.89
N TYR A 216 -10.38 -0.51 -6.57
CA TYR A 216 -11.66 0.12 -6.88
C TYR A 216 -11.45 1.38 -7.71
N HIS A 217 -12.15 1.48 -8.85
CA HIS A 217 -12.19 2.68 -9.69
C HIS A 217 -10.78 3.15 -10.10
N ILE A 218 -10.10 2.33 -10.89
CA ILE A 218 -8.73 2.61 -11.37
C ILE A 218 -8.74 2.82 -12.88
N LYS A 219 -8.00 3.83 -13.37
CA LYS A 219 -7.88 4.04 -14.82
C LYS A 219 -6.86 3.05 -15.43
N TYR A 220 -5.68 2.92 -14.83
CA TYR A 220 -4.63 2.00 -15.27
C TYR A 220 -3.97 1.28 -14.08
N THR A 221 -3.86 -0.05 -14.14
CA THR A 221 -3.14 -0.82 -13.11
C THR A 221 -2.30 -1.96 -13.69
N THR A 222 -1.05 -2.11 -13.24
CA THR A 222 -0.17 -3.22 -13.67
C THR A 222 0.57 -3.82 -12.46
N PRO A 223 -0.12 -4.63 -11.64
CA PRO A 223 0.51 -5.26 -10.49
C PRO A 223 1.42 -6.41 -10.91
N VAL A 224 2.58 -6.53 -10.27
CA VAL A 224 3.61 -7.52 -10.60
C VAL A 224 3.91 -8.39 -9.39
N TYR A 225 3.79 -9.71 -9.55
CA TYR A 225 3.96 -10.72 -8.51
C TYR A 225 5.10 -11.66 -8.88
N TYR A 226 6.14 -11.72 -8.04
CA TYR A 226 7.33 -12.54 -8.33
C TYR A 226 7.26 -13.94 -7.74
N HIS A 227 7.46 -14.07 -6.43
CA HIS A 227 7.45 -15.34 -5.71
C HIS A 227 6.37 -15.28 -4.65
N ILE A 228 5.23 -15.91 -4.89
CA ILE A 228 4.06 -15.85 -4.01
C ILE A 228 3.51 -17.26 -3.78
N GLU A 229 3.21 -17.64 -2.54
CA GLU A 229 2.51 -18.90 -2.28
C GLU A 229 1.03 -18.77 -2.67
N TYR A 230 0.32 -17.79 -2.12
CA TYR A 230 -1.11 -17.58 -2.35
C TYR A 230 -1.44 -16.13 -2.70
N THR A 231 -2.16 -15.90 -3.81
CA THR A 231 -2.66 -14.55 -4.15
C THR A 231 -4.07 -14.50 -4.75
N THR A 232 -4.89 -13.60 -4.23
CA THR A 232 -6.30 -13.42 -4.64
C THR A 232 -6.62 -11.93 -4.91
N PRO A 233 -6.06 -11.33 -5.97
CA PRO A 233 -6.28 -9.92 -6.24
C PRO A 233 -7.68 -9.67 -6.82
N VAL A 234 -8.33 -8.60 -6.38
CA VAL A 234 -9.72 -8.28 -6.75
C VAL A 234 -9.79 -6.91 -7.41
N TYR A 235 -10.41 -6.84 -8.59
CA TYR A 235 -10.49 -5.64 -9.41
C TYR A 235 -11.94 -5.24 -9.68
N TYR A 236 -12.31 -4.01 -9.31
CA TYR A 236 -13.63 -3.43 -9.56
C TYR A 236 -13.52 -2.14 -10.37
N HIS A 237 -14.28 -2.07 -11.47
CA HIS A 237 -14.40 -0.86 -12.28
C HIS A 237 -13.05 -0.30 -12.75
N ILE A 238 -12.35 -1.08 -13.58
CA ILE A 238 -11.03 -0.72 -14.10
C ILE A 238 -11.11 -0.46 -15.60
N LYS A 239 -10.44 0.58 -16.10
CA LYS A 239 -10.39 0.81 -17.55
C LYS A 239 -9.37 -0.13 -18.23
N TYR A 240 -8.14 -0.18 -17.72
CA TYR A 240 -7.08 -1.06 -18.23
C TYR A 240 -6.32 -1.74 -17.09
N THR A 241 -6.14 -3.06 -17.17
CA THR A 241 -5.32 -3.82 -16.21
C THR A 241 -4.45 -4.88 -16.87
N THR A 242 -3.19 -4.99 -16.45
CA THR A 242 -2.24 -6.00 -16.93
C THR A 242 -1.47 -6.59 -15.73
N PRO A 243 -2.07 -7.49 -14.95
CA PRO A 243 -1.39 -8.21 -13.88
C PRO A 243 -0.33 -9.18 -14.44
N VAL A 244 0.83 -9.27 -13.81
CA VAL A 244 1.90 -10.19 -14.21
C VAL A 244 2.30 -11.08 -13.04
N TYR A 245 2.25 -12.39 -13.24
CA TYR A 245 2.52 -13.43 -12.24
C TYR A 245 3.69 -14.30 -12.70
N TYR A 246 4.81 -14.28 -11.98
CA TYR A 246 6.01 -15.05 -12.35
C TYR A 246 6.00 -16.47 -11.78
N HIS A 247 6.23 -16.62 -10.47
CA HIS A 247 6.31 -17.90 -9.76
C HIS A 247 5.27 -17.92 -8.64
N ILE A 248 4.13 -18.55 -8.89
CA ILE A 248 3.00 -18.59 -7.97
C ILE A 248 2.57 -20.02 -7.71
N GLU A 249 2.36 -20.43 -6.46
CA GLU A 249 1.76 -21.75 -6.21
C GLU A 249 0.26 -21.71 -6.52
N TYR A 250 -0.49 -20.78 -5.92
CA TYR A 250 -1.93 -20.65 -6.08
C TYR A 250 -2.37 -19.21 -6.35
N THR A 251 -3.17 -19.00 -7.41
CA THR A 251 -3.77 -17.68 -7.66
C THR A 251 -5.22 -17.72 -8.14
N THR A 252 -6.06 -16.84 -7.58
CA THR A 252 -7.47 -16.72 -7.93
C THR A 252 -7.89 -15.25 -8.14
N PRO A 253 -7.42 -14.60 -9.21
CA PRO A 253 -7.74 -13.20 -9.44
C PRO A 253 -9.18 -13.03 -9.93
N VAL A 254 -9.86 -12.00 -9.44
CA VAL A 254 -11.28 -11.74 -9.73
C VAL A 254 -11.46 -10.35 -10.34
N TYR A 255 -12.12 -10.28 -11.50
CA TYR A 255 -12.31 -9.07 -12.28
C TYR A 255 -13.79 -8.73 -12.45
N TYR A 256 -14.19 -7.54 -12.07
CA TYR A 256 -15.56 -7.01 -12.22
C TYR A 256 -15.55 -5.71 -13.02
N HIS A 257 -16.34 -5.66 -14.09
CA HIS A 257 -16.58 -4.44 -14.88
C HIS A 257 -15.27 -3.81 -15.39
N ILE A 258 -14.59 -4.51 -16.31
CA ILE A 258 -13.31 -4.07 -16.86
C ILE A 258 -13.46 -3.78 -18.37
N GLU A 259 -12.87 -2.68 -18.84
CA GLU A 259 -12.86 -2.41 -20.30
C GLU A 259 -11.82 -3.30 -21.01
N TYR A 260 -10.57 -3.32 -20.54
CA TYR A 260 -9.51 -4.16 -21.11
C TYR A 260 -8.67 -4.82 -20.01
N THR A 261 -8.45 -6.13 -20.10
CA THR A 261 -7.57 -6.87 -19.19
C THR A 261 -6.68 -7.88 -19.91
N THR A 262 -5.41 -7.95 -19.53
CA THR A 262 -4.43 -8.86 -20.15
C THR A 262 -3.51 -9.50 -19.10
N PRO A 263 -4.02 -10.37 -18.21
CA PRO A 263 -3.18 -10.98 -17.19
C PRO A 263 -2.23 -12.01 -17.79
N VAL A 264 -0.99 -12.02 -17.29
CA VAL A 264 0.09 -12.90 -17.77
C VAL A 264 0.57 -13.77 -16.62
N TYR A 265 0.56 -15.09 -16.82
CA TYR A 265 0.99 -16.09 -15.86
C TYR A 265 2.16 -16.89 -16.45
N TYR A 266 3.28 -16.99 -15.74
CA TYR A 266 4.50 -17.63 -16.26
C TYR A 266 4.78 -19.03 -15.74
N HIS A 267 4.81 -19.21 -14.43
CA HIS A 267 5.06 -20.48 -13.76
C HIS A 267 4.09 -20.56 -12.59
N THR A 268 3.03 -21.34 -12.76
CA THR A 268 1.95 -21.41 -11.78
C THR A 268 1.47 -22.83 -11.60
N GLU A 269 1.37 -23.31 -10.36
CA GLU A 269 0.82 -24.65 -10.14
C GLU A 269 -0.69 -24.65 -10.40
N TYR A 270 -1.42 -23.74 -9.75
CA TYR A 270 -2.88 -23.64 -9.84
C TYR A 270 -3.35 -22.21 -10.06
N THR A 271 -4.18 -21.99 -11.08
CA THR A 271 -4.82 -20.68 -11.31
C THR A 271 -6.29 -20.79 -11.70
N THR A 272 -7.15 -20.00 -11.06
CA THR A 272 -8.59 -19.93 -11.37
C THR A 272 -9.05 -18.48 -11.48
N PRO A 273 -8.73 -17.78 -12.58
CA PRO A 273 -9.14 -16.40 -12.76
C PRO A 273 -10.62 -16.31 -13.13
N VAL A 274 -11.33 -15.36 -12.53
CA VAL A 274 -12.78 -15.19 -12.72
C VAL A 274 -13.08 -13.80 -13.29
N TYR A 275 -13.81 -13.76 -14.39
CA TYR A 275 -14.09 -12.53 -15.14
C TYR A 275 -15.60 -12.27 -15.24
N TYR A 276 -16.05 -11.10 -14.78
CA TYR A 276 -17.43 -10.64 -14.87
C TYR A 276 -17.52 -9.32 -15.64
N HIS A 277 -18.37 -9.29 -16.67
CA HIS A 277 -18.67 -8.08 -17.44
C HIS A 277 -17.42 -7.39 -17.99
N ILE A 278 -16.73 -8.07 -18.90
CA ILE A 278 -15.50 -7.57 -19.52
C ILE A 278 -15.72 -7.29 -21.00
N LYS A 279 -15.23 -6.15 -21.49
CA LYS A 279 -15.32 -5.84 -22.93
C LYS A 279 -14.25 -6.59 -23.71
N TYR A 280 -12.99 -6.57 -23.27
CA TYR A 280 -11.91 -7.32 -23.92
C TYR A 280 -10.98 -7.96 -22.89
N THR A 281 -10.69 -9.25 -23.06
CA THR A 281 -9.71 -9.96 -22.22
C THR A 281 -8.80 -10.87 -23.04
N THR A 282 -7.50 -10.82 -22.81
CA THR A 282 -6.51 -11.69 -23.48
C THR A 282 -5.52 -12.25 -22.45
N PRO A 283 -5.93 -13.22 -21.63
CA PRO A 283 -5.03 -13.79 -20.63
C PRO A 283 -4.02 -14.72 -21.30
N VAL A 284 -2.77 -14.67 -20.83
CA VAL A 284 -1.66 -15.46 -21.38
C VAL A 284 -1.10 -16.35 -20.28
N TYR A 285 -1.02 -17.65 -20.55
CA TYR A 285 -0.59 -18.67 -19.61
C TYR A 285 0.62 -19.41 -20.18
N TYR A 286 1.74 -19.40 -19.46
CA TYR A 286 2.91 -20.25 -19.70
C TYR A 286 3.06 -21.22 -18.54
N HIS A 287 3.53 -22.43 -18.82
CA HIS A 287 3.96 -23.45 -17.83
C HIS A 287 3.05 -23.55 -16.59
N ILE A 288 1.82 -24.02 -16.80
CA ILE A 288 0.83 -24.19 -15.73
C ILE A 288 0.45 -25.66 -15.57
N GLU A 289 0.37 -26.14 -14.33
CA GLU A 289 -0.15 -27.48 -14.08
C GLU A 289 -1.68 -27.53 -14.27
N TYR A 290 -2.42 -26.65 -13.58
CA TYR A 290 -3.88 -26.61 -13.64
C TYR A 290 -4.41 -25.19 -13.79
N THR A 291 -5.27 -24.97 -14.79
CA THR A 291 -5.97 -23.68 -14.96
C THR A 291 -7.45 -23.83 -15.28
N THR A 292 -8.30 -23.13 -14.51
CA THR A 292 -9.76 -23.12 -14.68
C THR A 292 -10.27 -21.69 -14.75
N PRO A 293 -10.09 -20.99 -15.89
CA PRO A 293 -10.58 -19.63 -16.05
C PRO A 293 -12.10 -19.64 -16.30
N VAL A 294 -12.81 -18.75 -15.61
CA VAL A 294 -14.27 -18.65 -15.68
C VAL A 294 -14.68 -17.27 -16.21
N TYR A 295 -15.51 -17.26 -17.25
CA TYR A 295 -15.90 -16.05 -17.97
C TYR A 295 -17.41 -15.86 -17.96
N TYR A 296 -17.87 -14.69 -17.49
CA TYR A 296 -19.27 -14.27 -17.48
C TYR A 296 -19.45 -12.96 -18.23
N HIS A 297 -20.34 -12.94 -19.23
CA HIS A 297 -20.72 -11.74 -19.97
C HIS A 297 -19.51 -11.01 -20.56
N ILE A 298 -18.84 -11.67 -21.53
CA ILE A 298 -17.65 -11.13 -22.17
C ILE A 298 -17.93 -10.81 -23.63
N LYS A 299 -17.53 -9.62 -24.09
CA LYS A 299 -17.65 -9.29 -25.51
C LYS A 299 -16.61 -10.02 -26.35
N TYR A 300 -15.32 -9.90 -25.99
CA TYR A 300 -14.24 -10.58 -26.68
C TYR A 300 -13.25 -11.19 -25.70
N THR A 301 -12.90 -12.46 -25.90
CA THR A 301 -11.85 -13.16 -25.17
C THR A 301 -10.90 -13.92 -26.11
N ALA A 302 -9.60 -13.81 -25.88
CA ALA A 302 -8.57 -14.50 -26.66
C ALA A 302 -7.48 -15.05 -25.74
N PRO A 303 -7.76 -16.11 -24.96
CA PRO A 303 -6.79 -16.69 -24.05
C PRO A 303 -5.72 -17.47 -24.82
N VAL A 304 -4.46 -17.35 -24.41
CA VAL A 304 -3.33 -18.03 -25.05
C VAL A 304 -2.65 -18.94 -24.02
N TYR A 305 -2.46 -20.20 -24.38
CA TYR A 305 -1.95 -21.24 -23.50
C TYR A 305 -0.69 -21.88 -24.08
N TYR A 306 0.39 -21.90 -23.30
CA TYR A 306 1.65 -22.55 -23.62
C TYR A 306 2.02 -23.54 -22.52
N HIS A 307 2.26 -24.80 -22.89
CA HIS A 307 2.75 -25.84 -21.97
C HIS A 307 1.86 -26.00 -20.73
N ILE A 308 0.60 -26.40 -20.96
CA ILE A 308 -0.37 -26.60 -19.88
C ILE A 308 -0.70 -28.08 -19.73
N LYS A 309 -0.69 -28.58 -18.49
CA LYS A 309 -1.04 -29.98 -18.22
C LYS A 309 -2.56 -30.18 -18.23
N TYR A 310 -3.32 -29.33 -17.52
CA TYR A 310 -4.79 -29.40 -17.51
C TYR A 310 -5.41 -28.00 -17.60
N THR A 311 -6.38 -27.83 -18.51
CA THR A 311 -7.16 -26.59 -18.59
C THR A 311 -8.66 -26.82 -18.82
N THR A 312 -9.48 -26.17 -18.00
CA THR A 312 -10.95 -26.27 -18.04
C THR A 312 -11.56 -24.86 -18.10
N PRO A 313 -11.52 -24.18 -19.26
CA PRO A 313 -12.12 -22.87 -19.39
C PRO A 313 -13.65 -22.97 -19.43
N VAL A 314 -14.34 -22.13 -18.66
CA VAL A 314 -15.81 -22.12 -18.56
C VAL A 314 -16.36 -20.80 -19.06
N TYR A 315 -17.31 -20.85 -19.99
CA TYR A 315 -17.82 -19.68 -20.71
C TYR A 315 -19.34 -19.52 -20.58
N TYR A 316 -19.77 -18.41 -19.99
CA TYR A 316 -21.15 -17.98 -19.87
C TYR A 316 -21.38 -16.66 -20.63
N HIS A 317 -22.26 -16.67 -21.62
CA HIS A 317 -22.65 -15.48 -22.40
C HIS A 317 -21.45 -14.74 -23.00
N ILE A 318 -20.86 -15.31 -24.04
CA ILE A 318 -19.71 -14.74 -24.74
C ILE A 318 -20.10 -14.38 -26.17
N GLU A 319 -19.79 -13.17 -26.65
CA GLU A 319 -19.99 -12.86 -28.08
C GLU A 319 -18.90 -13.55 -28.92
N TYR A 320 -17.61 -13.34 -28.60
CA TYR A 320 -16.50 -13.89 -29.37
C TYR A 320 -15.41 -14.50 -28.48
N THR A 321 -15.01 -15.74 -28.78
CA THR A 321 -13.83 -16.39 -28.17
C THR A 321 -12.86 -16.94 -29.22
N THR A 322 -11.56 -16.70 -29.02
CA THR A 322 -10.47 -17.15 -29.92
C THR A 322 -9.32 -17.76 -29.11
N PRO A 323 -9.53 -18.92 -28.43
CA PRO A 323 -8.48 -19.51 -27.60
C PRO A 323 -7.38 -20.14 -28.47
N VAL A 324 -6.12 -19.96 -28.07
CA VAL A 324 -4.95 -20.51 -28.77
C VAL A 324 -4.16 -21.43 -27.85
N TYR A 325 -3.86 -22.63 -28.32
CA TYR A 325 -3.28 -23.70 -27.53
C TYR A 325 -1.98 -24.25 -28.15
N TYR A 326 -0.90 -24.16 -27.37
CA TYR A 326 0.42 -24.73 -27.69
C TYR A 326 0.80 -25.74 -26.61
N HIS A 327 1.03 -26.99 -27.01
CA HIS A 327 1.48 -28.08 -26.13
C HIS A 327 0.59 -28.25 -24.89
N ILE A 328 -0.63 -28.71 -25.10
CA ILE A 328 -1.60 -28.97 -24.03
C ILE A 328 -1.82 -30.47 -23.87
N LYS A 329 -1.76 -30.97 -22.63
CA LYS A 329 -2.03 -32.39 -22.36
C LYS A 329 -3.54 -32.66 -22.35
N TYR A 330 -4.29 -31.92 -21.53
CA TYR A 330 -5.75 -32.05 -21.44
C TYR A 330 -6.44 -30.69 -21.47
N THR A 331 -7.45 -30.54 -22.35
CA THR A 331 -8.39 -29.42 -22.29
C THR A 331 -9.84 -29.88 -22.31
N THR A 332 -10.66 -29.26 -21.46
CA THR A 332 -12.10 -29.50 -21.40
C THR A 332 -12.89 -28.18 -21.31
N PRO A 333 -13.08 -27.46 -22.42
CA PRO A 333 -13.89 -26.25 -22.43
C PRO A 333 -15.37 -26.55 -22.19
N VAL A 334 -16.05 -25.68 -21.44
CA VAL A 334 -17.49 -25.76 -21.18
C VAL A 334 -18.18 -24.49 -21.68
N TYR A 335 -19.21 -24.64 -22.53
CA TYR A 335 -19.91 -23.50 -23.13
C TYR A 335 -21.40 -23.53 -22.84
N TYR A 336 -21.94 -22.43 -22.30
CA TYR A 336 -23.40 -22.31 -22.06
C TYR A 336 -24.11 -21.49 -23.13
N HIS A 337 -23.56 -20.33 -23.51
CA HIS A 337 -24.12 -19.46 -24.54
C HIS A 337 -23.01 -18.67 -25.21
N ILE A 338 -22.72 -18.99 -26.47
CA ILE A 338 -21.64 -18.37 -27.24
C ILE A 338 -22.07 -18.12 -28.68
N GLU A 339 -21.81 -16.92 -29.20
CA GLU A 339 -22.13 -16.61 -30.61
C GLU A 339 -21.05 -17.15 -31.55
N TYR A 340 -19.77 -16.83 -31.27
CA TYR A 340 -18.65 -17.23 -32.12
C TYR A 340 -17.49 -17.81 -31.30
N THR A 341 -17.02 -18.99 -31.73
CA THR A 341 -15.83 -19.65 -31.19
C THR A 341 -14.92 -20.13 -32.31
N THR A 342 -13.64 -19.76 -32.25
CA THR A 342 -12.62 -20.18 -33.23
C THR A 342 -11.34 -20.56 -32.50
N PRO A 343 -11.25 -21.80 -31.99
CA PRO A 343 -10.04 -22.28 -31.31
C PRO A 343 -8.92 -22.63 -32.30
N VAL A 344 -7.67 -22.42 -31.90
CA VAL A 344 -6.47 -22.79 -32.68
C VAL A 344 -5.57 -23.72 -31.86
N TYR A 345 -5.17 -24.85 -32.44
CA TYR A 345 -4.35 -25.87 -31.77
C TYR A 345 -3.10 -26.18 -32.58
N TYR A 346 -1.93 -26.15 -31.94
CA TYR A 346 -0.66 -26.52 -32.56
C TYR A 346 -0.17 -27.91 -32.14
N HIS A 347 -0.40 -28.34 -30.88
CA HIS A 347 -0.10 -29.69 -30.39
C HIS A 347 -0.96 -30.02 -29.15
N ILE A 348 -1.85 -31.01 -29.25
CA ILE A 348 -2.77 -31.40 -28.17
C ILE A 348 -2.90 -32.92 -28.07
N GLU A 349 -2.83 -33.48 -26.86
CA GLU A 349 -3.05 -34.93 -26.65
C GLU A 349 -4.53 -35.27 -26.55
N TYR A 350 -5.28 -34.59 -25.67
CA TYR A 350 -6.70 -34.85 -25.44
C TYR A 350 -7.52 -33.57 -25.35
N THR A 351 -8.63 -33.54 -26.08
CA THR A 351 -9.64 -32.48 -26.04
C THR A 351 -11.04 -33.08 -25.95
N THR A 352 -11.84 -32.61 -25.00
CA THR A 352 -13.29 -32.86 -24.96
C THR A 352 -14.01 -31.53 -24.75
N THR A 353 -15.26 -31.43 -25.17
CA THR A 353 -16.06 -30.20 -25.03
C THR A 353 -17.42 -30.56 -24.45
N VAL A 354 -17.88 -29.78 -23.48
CA VAL A 354 -19.17 -29.98 -22.80
C VAL A 354 -20.12 -28.83 -23.10
#